data_AF-A0A7V9M3P0-F1
#
_entry.id   AF-A0A7V9M3P0-F1
#
_cell.length_a   1.000
_cell.length_b   1.000
_cell.length_c   1.000
_cell.angle_alpha   90.00
_cell.angle_beta   90.00
_cell.angle_gamma   90.00
#
_symmetry.space_group_name_H-M   'P 1'
#
loop_
_entity.id
_entity.type
_entity.pdbx_description
1 polymer ?
#
loop_
_entity_poly.entity_id
_entity_poly.type
_entity_poly.pdbx_seq_one_letter_code
_entity_poly.pdbx_strand_id
1 'polypeptide(L)'
;MKNFSQSTRRNFIKKLTTGTAAVAIGSNIFANERSADYFEFLKRYSRSANDNINIAIIGAGGMGTEDTNTALKVPGTKLVAICDLYDGRLKEAQTKWGADLFTTRSYKEILNRKDVDAVIIATPDHWHQQISIDAMKAGKHAYCEKPMVHDITEGPAVIKAQKEAGKIFQVGSQGVSSLGNE
;
A
#
# COMPACT_ATOMS: atom_id res chain seq x y z
N MET A 1 65.77 -35.40 0.04
CA MET A 1 64.69 -36.42 -0.05
C MET A 1 63.35 -35.73 0.15
N LYS A 2 62.54 -35.56 -0.91
CA LYS A 2 61.13 -35.12 -0.82
C LYS A 2 60.26 -36.30 -1.21
N ASN A 3 59.62 -36.93 -0.23
CA ASN A 3 58.71 -38.05 -0.47
C ASN A 3 57.39 -37.52 -1.05
N PHE A 4 57.10 -37.87 -2.30
CA PHE A 4 55.80 -37.66 -2.91
C PHE A 4 54.81 -38.69 -2.34
N SER A 5 53.89 -38.23 -1.50
CA SER A 5 52.80 -39.05 -0.93
C SER A 5 51.91 -39.61 -2.05
N GLN A 6 51.93 -40.93 -2.26
CA GLN A 6 51.07 -41.60 -3.24
C GLN A 6 49.58 -41.45 -2.89
N SER A 7 48.82 -40.85 -3.81
CA SER A 7 47.36 -40.75 -3.73
C SER A 7 46.72 -42.11 -4.02
N THR A 8 46.10 -42.73 -3.02
CA THR A 8 45.38 -44.01 -3.16
C THR A 8 43.94 -43.82 -3.66
N ARG A 9 43.39 -44.82 -4.35
CA ARG A 9 42.00 -44.82 -4.89
C ARG A 9 40.93 -44.52 -3.83
N ARG A 10 41.18 -44.91 -2.58
CA ARG A 10 40.31 -44.63 -1.42
C ARG A 10 40.29 -43.13 -1.07
N ASN A 11 41.42 -42.43 -1.21
CA ASN A 11 41.50 -40.98 -1.02
C ASN A 11 40.83 -40.22 -2.16
N PHE A 12 40.89 -40.75 -3.39
CA PHE A 12 40.16 -40.18 -4.52
C PHE A 12 38.64 -40.31 -4.35
N ILE A 13 38.14 -41.51 -4.00
CA ILE A 13 36.71 -41.71 -3.75
C ILE A 13 36.22 -40.83 -2.60
N LYS A 14 36.95 -40.77 -1.47
CA LYS A 14 36.61 -39.86 -0.36
C LYS A 14 36.52 -38.39 -0.83
N LYS A 15 37.50 -37.92 -1.60
CA LYS A 15 37.48 -36.54 -2.14
C LYS A 15 36.31 -36.32 -3.10
N LEU A 16 35.96 -37.32 -3.91
CA LEU A 16 34.82 -37.25 -4.83
C LEU A 16 33.48 -37.23 -4.07
N THR A 17 33.34 -38.02 -3.00
CA THR A 17 32.13 -38.04 -2.15
C THR A 17 31.96 -36.74 -1.37
N THR A 18 33.06 -36.15 -0.88
CA THR A 18 33.02 -34.85 -0.19
C THR A 18 32.71 -33.69 -1.15
N GLY A 19 33.22 -33.74 -2.38
CA GLY A 19 32.97 -32.72 -3.41
C GLY A 19 31.52 -32.71 -3.92
N THR A 20 30.92 -33.89 -4.15
CA THR A 20 29.54 -33.99 -4.66
C THR A 20 28.49 -33.60 -3.63
N ALA A 21 28.69 -33.93 -2.35
CA ALA A 21 27.79 -33.50 -1.28
C ALA A 21 27.77 -31.97 -1.12
N ALA A 22 28.92 -31.30 -1.24
CA ALA A 22 28.99 -29.85 -1.14
C ALA A 22 28.26 -29.14 -2.30
N VAL A 23 28.35 -29.67 -3.52
CA VAL A 23 27.64 -29.13 -4.69
C VAL A 23 26.13 -29.35 -4.59
N ALA A 24 25.68 -30.52 -4.13
CA ALA A 24 24.26 -30.82 -3.94
C ALA A 24 23.62 -29.97 -2.82
N ILE A 25 24.36 -29.66 -1.76
CA ILE A 25 23.90 -28.77 -0.69
C ILE A 25 23.93 -27.31 -1.17
N GLY A 26 24.97 -26.90 -1.88
CA GLY A 26 25.08 -25.57 -2.47
C GLY A 26 23.96 -25.28 -3.46
N SER A 27 23.64 -26.21 -4.35
CA SER A 27 22.55 -26.05 -5.31
C SER A 27 21.19 -25.92 -4.65
N ASN A 28 20.93 -26.59 -3.51
CA ASN A 28 19.67 -26.41 -2.78
C ASN A 28 19.62 -25.09 -2.00
N ILE A 29 20.77 -24.53 -1.60
CA ILE A 29 20.84 -23.22 -0.93
C ILE A 29 20.67 -22.07 -1.94
N PHE A 30 21.19 -22.23 -3.17
CA PHE A 30 20.99 -21.27 -4.26
C PHE A 30 19.67 -21.46 -5.02
N ALA A 31 19.11 -22.68 -5.06
CA ALA A 31 17.78 -22.96 -5.60
C ALA A 31 16.65 -22.66 -4.60
N ASN A 32 16.98 -22.41 -3.34
CA ASN A 32 16.13 -21.68 -2.40
C ASN A 32 16.27 -20.15 -2.61
N GLU A 33 16.46 -19.70 -3.86
CA GLU A 33 15.79 -18.47 -4.26
C GLU A 33 14.33 -18.66 -3.86
N ARG A 34 13.91 -17.87 -2.87
CA ARG A 34 12.53 -17.76 -2.47
C ARG A 34 11.73 -17.66 -3.77
N SER A 35 11.09 -18.76 -4.16
CA SER A 35 9.85 -18.72 -4.91
C SER A 35 8.93 -17.95 -3.98
N ALA A 36 9.08 -16.63 -4.03
CA ALA A 36 8.25 -15.72 -3.32
C ALA A 36 6.88 -16.00 -3.93
N ASP A 37 6.02 -16.58 -3.10
CA ASP A 37 4.59 -16.70 -3.30
C ASP A 37 4.05 -15.28 -3.56
N TYR A 38 4.32 -14.71 -4.73
CA TYR A 38 4.06 -13.31 -5.04
C TYR A 38 2.58 -13.04 -5.28
N PHE A 39 1.77 -14.10 -5.29
CA PHE A 39 0.32 -14.01 -5.32
C PHE A 39 -0.28 -15.00 -4.34
N GLU A 40 0.06 -14.89 -3.06
CA GLU A 40 -0.95 -15.20 -2.05
C GLU A 40 -2.07 -14.17 -2.27
N PHE A 41 -3.09 -14.54 -3.06
CA PHE A 41 -4.32 -13.77 -3.14
C PHE A 41 -4.74 -13.54 -1.70
N LEU A 42 -4.64 -12.29 -1.23
CA LEU A 42 -4.99 -11.91 0.14
C LEU A 42 -6.30 -12.62 0.45
N LYS A 43 -6.23 -13.63 1.32
CA LYS A 43 -7.38 -14.43 1.69
C LYS A 43 -8.40 -13.44 2.20
N ARG A 44 -9.43 -13.16 1.39
CA ARG A 44 -10.42 -12.14 1.73
C ARG A 44 -11.04 -12.60 3.02
N TYR A 45 -10.67 -11.96 4.13
CA TYR A 45 -11.29 -12.25 5.41
C TYR A 45 -12.78 -12.04 5.21
N SER A 46 -13.57 -13.09 5.48
CA SER A 46 -15.02 -12.97 5.48
C SER A 46 -15.37 -12.01 6.61
N ARG A 47 -15.56 -10.75 6.26
CA ARG A 47 -16.09 -9.74 7.17
C ARG A 47 -17.56 -10.05 7.45
N SER A 48 -18.04 -9.68 8.63
CA SER A 48 -19.48 -9.73 8.88
C SER A 48 -20.17 -8.87 7.83
N ALA A 49 -21.41 -9.20 7.45
CA ALA A 49 -22.16 -8.41 6.46
C ALA A 49 -22.31 -6.91 6.86
N ASN A 50 -22.04 -6.58 8.13
CA ASN A 50 -22.12 -5.24 8.69
C ASN A 50 -20.76 -4.53 8.84
N ASP A 51 -19.63 -5.22 8.65
CA ASP A 51 -18.30 -4.65 8.82
C ASP A 51 -17.84 -3.95 7.53
N ASN A 52 -18.26 -2.70 7.38
CA ASN A 52 -17.79 -1.83 6.30
C ASN A 52 -16.50 -1.11 6.70
N ILE A 53 -15.62 -0.88 5.73
CA ILE A 53 -14.56 0.12 5.79
C ILE A 53 -15.16 1.44 5.34
N ASN A 54 -15.26 2.36 6.28
CA ASN A 54 -15.78 3.69 6.05
C ASN A 54 -14.66 4.58 5.54
N ILE A 55 -14.79 5.01 4.29
CA ILE A 55 -13.83 5.89 3.64
C ILE A 55 -14.37 7.32 3.57
N ALA A 56 -13.45 8.27 3.51
CA ALA A 56 -13.74 9.65 3.21
C ALA A 56 -12.82 10.16 2.10
N ILE A 57 -13.30 11.14 1.32
CA ILE A 57 -12.51 11.77 0.25
C ILE A 57 -12.14 13.20 0.64
N ILE A 58 -10.88 13.56 0.42
CA ILE A 58 -10.34 14.91 0.59
C ILE A 58 -9.84 15.36 -0.79
N GLY A 59 -10.61 16.24 -1.44
CA GLY A 59 -10.45 16.64 -2.84
C GLY A 59 -11.36 15.83 -3.77
N ALA A 60 -12.57 16.33 -4.03
CA ALA A 60 -13.58 15.72 -4.90
C ALA A 60 -13.47 16.18 -6.36
N GLY A 61 -12.23 16.32 -6.85
CA GLY A 61 -11.93 16.59 -8.25
C GLY A 61 -12.04 15.34 -9.12
N GLY A 62 -11.47 15.39 -10.33
CA GLY A 62 -11.53 14.28 -11.29
C GLY A 62 -10.99 12.96 -10.72
N MET A 63 -9.72 12.94 -10.28
CA MET A 63 -9.10 11.72 -9.76
C MET A 63 -9.78 11.22 -8.48
N GLY A 64 -9.99 12.09 -7.49
CA GLY A 64 -10.67 11.69 -6.26
C GLY A 64 -12.07 11.10 -6.51
N THR A 65 -12.79 11.60 -7.51
CA THR A 65 -14.08 11.05 -7.93
C THR A 65 -13.95 9.65 -8.54
N GLU A 66 -12.96 9.42 -9.41
CA GLU A 66 -12.75 8.11 -10.03
C GLU A 66 -12.17 7.07 -9.06
N ASP A 67 -11.25 7.47 -8.18
CA ASP A 67 -10.72 6.65 -7.11
C ASP A 67 -11.85 6.20 -6.17
N THR A 68 -12.74 7.13 -5.80
CA THR A 68 -13.91 6.82 -4.96
C THR A 68 -14.87 5.88 -5.67
N ASN A 69 -15.19 6.12 -6.96
CA ASN A 69 -16.05 5.21 -7.72
C ASN A 69 -15.44 3.80 -7.82
N THR A 70 -14.13 3.70 -7.92
CA THR A 70 -13.42 2.43 -7.97
C THR A 70 -13.41 1.74 -6.61
N ALA A 71 -13.15 2.46 -5.53
CA ALA A 71 -13.18 1.94 -4.16
C ALA A 71 -14.56 1.39 -3.78
N LEU A 72 -15.64 2.07 -4.19
CA LEU A 72 -17.02 1.64 -3.93
C LEU A 72 -17.44 0.38 -4.68
N LYS A 73 -16.68 -0.08 -5.69
CA LYS A 73 -16.90 -1.39 -6.34
C LYS A 73 -16.44 -2.55 -5.46
N VAL A 74 -15.63 -2.29 -4.43
CA VAL A 74 -15.14 -3.31 -3.50
C VAL A 74 -16.21 -3.55 -2.43
N PRO A 75 -16.74 -4.79 -2.29
CA PRO A 75 -17.72 -5.11 -1.26
C PRO A 75 -17.19 -4.79 0.14
N GLY A 76 -18.04 -4.18 0.96
CA GLY A 76 -17.67 -3.75 2.31
C GLY A 76 -16.93 -2.40 2.36
N THR A 77 -17.00 -1.57 1.31
CA THR A 77 -16.51 -0.18 1.33
C THR A 77 -17.70 0.77 1.32
N LYS A 78 -17.69 1.77 2.22
CA LYS A 78 -18.74 2.79 2.29
C LYS A 78 -18.14 4.19 2.31
N LEU A 79 -18.61 5.09 1.46
CA LEU A 79 -18.29 6.51 1.55
C LEU A 79 -19.15 7.16 2.64
N VAL A 80 -18.53 7.85 3.59
CA VAL A 80 -19.24 8.50 4.72
C VAL A 80 -19.03 10.00 4.82
N ALA A 81 -17.96 10.53 4.22
CA ALA A 81 -17.62 11.95 4.31
C ALA A 81 -16.83 12.45 3.10
N ILE A 82 -16.99 13.74 2.81
CA ILE A 82 -16.40 14.43 1.65
C ILE A 82 -15.89 15.80 2.07
N CYS A 83 -14.67 16.13 1.65
CA CYS A 83 -14.08 17.44 1.83
C CYS A 83 -13.66 18.03 0.48
N ASP A 84 -14.11 19.24 0.18
CA ASP A 84 -13.65 20.04 -0.94
C ASP A 84 -13.84 21.52 -0.63
N LEU A 85 -13.02 22.38 -1.23
CA LEU A 85 -13.14 23.84 -1.06
C LEU A 85 -14.21 24.45 -1.96
N TYR A 86 -14.65 23.73 -3.00
CA TYR A 86 -15.67 24.19 -3.93
C TYR A 86 -17.04 23.57 -3.61
N ASP A 87 -18.01 24.42 -3.24
CA ASP A 87 -19.35 23.99 -2.83
C ASP A 87 -20.10 23.22 -3.92
N GLY A 88 -19.82 23.51 -5.19
CA GLY A 88 -20.40 22.77 -6.32
C GLY A 88 -20.07 21.28 -6.27
N ARG A 89 -18.82 20.93 -5.98
CA ARG A 89 -18.39 19.52 -5.83
C ARG A 89 -19.04 18.85 -4.63
N LEU A 90 -19.20 19.56 -3.52
CA LEU A 90 -19.88 19.02 -2.33
C LEU A 90 -21.33 18.66 -2.65
N LYS A 91 -22.04 19.55 -3.36
CA LYS A 91 -23.43 19.32 -3.78
C LYS A 91 -23.56 18.19 -4.82
N GLU A 92 -22.68 18.17 -5.81
CA GLU A 92 -22.62 17.09 -6.81
C GLU A 92 -22.39 15.74 -6.14
N ALA A 93 -21.50 15.71 -5.15
CA ALA A 93 -21.17 14.49 -4.43
C ALA A 93 -22.35 13.94 -3.61
N GLN A 94 -23.11 14.80 -2.93
CA GLN A 94 -24.36 14.40 -2.26
C GLN A 94 -25.41 13.89 -3.27
N THR A 95 -25.47 14.49 -4.46
CA THR A 95 -26.35 14.02 -5.53
C THR A 95 -25.91 12.65 -6.06
N LYS A 96 -24.60 12.43 -6.18
CA LYS A 96 -24.01 11.22 -6.78
C LYS A 96 -23.99 10.02 -5.84
N TRP A 97 -23.63 10.23 -4.58
CA TRP A 97 -23.32 9.14 -3.64
C TRP A 97 -24.25 9.08 -2.43
N GLY A 98 -25.08 10.10 -2.19
CA GLY A 98 -26.09 10.09 -1.12
C GLY A 98 -26.26 11.44 -0.43
N ALA A 99 -27.51 11.85 -0.23
CA ALA A 99 -27.84 13.14 0.38
C ALA A 99 -27.47 13.24 1.87
N ASP A 100 -27.27 12.11 2.54
CA ASP A 100 -26.87 11.98 3.93
C ASP A 100 -25.35 12.08 4.14
N LEU A 101 -24.57 12.18 3.05
CA LEU A 101 -23.12 12.33 3.14
C LEU A 101 -22.75 13.61 3.88
N PHE A 102 -21.85 13.44 4.85
CA PHE A 102 -21.23 14.58 5.51
C PHE A 102 -20.30 15.30 4.55
N THR A 103 -20.56 16.58 4.31
CA THR A 103 -19.71 17.45 3.49
C THR A 103 -19.07 18.53 4.36
N THR A 104 -17.80 18.80 4.13
CA THR A 104 -17.07 19.88 4.80
C THR A 104 -16.11 20.57 3.85
N ARG A 105 -15.65 21.76 4.23
CA ARG A 105 -14.55 22.47 3.55
C ARG A 105 -13.22 22.33 4.30
N SER A 106 -13.23 21.61 5.42
CA SER A 106 -12.08 21.43 6.30
C SER A 106 -11.77 19.94 6.46
N TYR A 107 -10.65 19.49 5.90
CA TYR A 107 -10.25 18.07 6.01
C TYR A 107 -10.03 17.66 7.48
N LYS A 108 -9.69 18.60 8.37
CA LYS A 108 -9.51 18.32 9.81
C LYS A 108 -10.80 17.84 10.47
N GLU A 109 -11.96 18.28 10.00
CA GLU A 109 -13.24 17.76 10.48
C GLU A 109 -13.41 16.28 10.11
N ILE A 110 -12.98 15.87 8.91
CA ILE A 110 -12.93 14.44 8.53
C ILE A 110 -11.95 13.68 9.42
N LEU A 111 -10.76 14.22 9.68
CA LEU A 111 -9.76 13.52 10.50
C LEU A 111 -10.23 13.31 11.95
N ASN A 112 -11.04 14.22 12.47
CA ASN A 112 -11.61 14.12 13.83
C ASN A 112 -12.79 13.13 13.94
N ARG A 113 -13.33 12.65 12.82
CA ARG A 113 -14.44 11.70 12.81
C ARG A 113 -13.96 10.30 13.19
N LYS A 114 -14.56 9.71 14.22
CA LYS A 114 -14.20 8.35 14.69
C LYS A 114 -14.69 7.24 13.78
N ASP A 115 -15.73 7.50 13.00
CA ASP A 115 -16.34 6.55 12.07
C ASP A 115 -15.61 6.43 10.73
N VAL A 116 -14.60 7.28 10.47
CA VAL A 116 -13.77 7.21 9.25
C VAL A 116 -12.55 6.34 9.52
N ASP A 117 -12.38 5.27 8.74
CA ASP A 117 -11.25 4.34 8.83
C ASP A 117 -10.09 4.75 7.93
N ALA A 118 -10.40 5.20 6.71
CA ALA A 118 -9.42 5.56 5.70
C ALA A 118 -9.81 6.84 4.93
N VAL A 119 -8.81 7.55 4.40
CA VAL A 119 -9.02 8.71 3.54
C VAL A 119 -8.39 8.51 2.16
N ILE A 120 -9.08 9.00 1.13
CA ILE A 120 -8.55 9.22 -0.21
C ILE A 120 -8.14 10.69 -0.29
N ILE A 121 -6.87 10.96 -0.52
CA ILE A 121 -6.29 12.30 -0.63
C ILE A 121 -6.03 12.55 -2.12
N ALA A 122 -6.88 13.38 -2.72
CA ALA A 122 -6.85 13.73 -4.14
C ALA A 122 -6.94 15.26 -4.34
N THR A 123 -6.21 15.97 -3.50
CA THR A 123 -6.04 17.43 -3.57
C THR A 123 -4.98 17.79 -4.62
N PRO A 124 -4.66 19.09 -4.83
CA PRO A 124 -3.40 19.44 -5.46
C PRO A 124 -2.19 18.86 -4.71
N ASP A 125 -1.14 18.54 -5.47
CA ASP A 125 0.08 17.84 -5.04
C ASP A 125 0.79 18.48 -3.83
N HIS A 126 0.89 19.80 -3.78
CA HIS A 126 1.51 20.55 -2.68
C HIS A 126 0.81 20.38 -1.32
N TRP A 127 -0.39 19.80 -1.28
CA TRP A 127 -1.09 19.46 -0.03
C TRP A 127 -0.93 18.00 0.40
N HIS A 128 -0.44 17.13 -0.49
CA HIS A 128 -0.39 15.68 -0.25
C HIS A 128 0.44 15.32 0.97
N GLN A 129 1.64 15.91 1.12
CA GLN A 129 2.51 15.65 2.26
C GLN A 129 1.81 15.94 3.59
N GLN A 130 1.27 17.16 3.73
CA GLN A 130 0.66 17.63 4.98
C GLN A 130 -0.57 16.79 5.34
N ILE A 131 -1.49 16.61 4.38
CA ILE A 131 -2.75 15.89 4.64
C ILE A 131 -2.46 14.41 4.93
N SER A 132 -1.48 13.80 4.25
CA SER A 132 -1.09 12.41 4.50
C SER A 132 -0.54 12.21 5.91
N ILE A 133 0.37 13.10 6.35
CA ILE A 133 0.94 13.06 7.70
C ILE A 133 -0.17 13.26 8.74
N ASP A 134 -1.04 14.25 8.55
CA ASP A 134 -2.12 14.54 9.48
C ASP A 134 -3.13 13.38 9.57
N ALA A 135 -3.48 12.78 8.44
CA ALA A 135 -4.39 11.63 8.40
C ALA A 135 -3.82 10.44 9.18
N MET A 136 -2.55 10.10 8.95
CA MET A 136 -1.90 9.00 9.66
C MET A 136 -1.77 9.28 11.16
N LYS A 137 -1.41 10.52 11.55
CA LYS A 137 -1.38 10.94 12.95
C LYS A 137 -2.75 10.92 13.63
N ALA A 138 -3.82 11.20 12.88
CA ALA A 138 -5.20 11.05 13.34
C ALA A 138 -5.67 9.58 13.36
N GLY A 139 -4.76 8.63 13.09
CA GLY A 139 -5.02 7.20 13.14
C GLY A 139 -5.75 6.64 11.92
N LYS A 140 -5.79 7.38 10.81
CA LYS A 140 -6.46 6.98 9.57
C LYS A 140 -5.50 6.24 8.64
N HIS A 141 -6.02 5.26 7.91
CA HIS A 141 -5.34 4.77 6.72
C HIS A 141 -5.43 5.82 5.60
N ALA A 142 -4.46 5.89 4.71
CA ALA A 142 -4.45 6.90 3.66
C ALA A 142 -4.06 6.31 2.30
N TYR A 143 -4.90 6.57 1.31
CA TYR A 143 -4.55 6.50 -0.11
C TYR A 143 -4.29 7.92 -0.58
N CYS A 144 -3.11 8.18 -1.15
CA CYS A 144 -2.73 9.50 -1.63
C CYS A 144 -2.48 9.44 -3.13
N GLU A 145 -3.14 10.29 -3.90
CA GLU A 145 -2.88 10.39 -5.34
C GLU A 145 -1.42 10.73 -5.64
N LYS A 146 -0.99 10.35 -6.84
CA LYS A 146 0.31 10.74 -7.37
C LYS A 146 0.29 12.19 -7.89
N PRO A 147 1.43 12.90 -7.84
CA PRO A 147 2.66 12.55 -7.14
C PRO A 147 2.48 12.60 -5.62
N MET A 148 3.17 11.74 -4.86
CA MET A 148 3.01 11.63 -3.40
C MET A 148 3.38 12.93 -2.66
N VAL A 149 4.35 13.67 -3.19
CA VAL A 149 4.91 14.90 -2.64
C VAL A 149 5.23 15.85 -3.78
N HIS A 150 5.34 17.14 -3.48
CA HIS A 150 5.71 18.15 -4.47
C HIS A 150 7.24 18.21 -4.63
N ASP A 151 7.98 18.07 -3.53
CA ASP A 151 9.45 18.02 -3.52
C ASP A 151 9.96 16.70 -2.91
N ILE A 152 11.06 16.16 -3.43
CA ILE A 152 11.62 14.88 -2.95
C ILE A 152 12.03 14.92 -1.48
N THR A 153 12.42 16.10 -0.97
CA THR A 153 12.82 16.31 0.43
C THR A 153 11.65 16.18 1.41
N GLU A 154 10.41 16.24 0.92
CA GLU A 154 9.19 16.07 1.72
C GLU A 154 8.90 14.60 2.05
N GLY A 155 9.33 13.68 1.18
CA GLY A 155 9.05 12.24 1.27
C GLY A 155 9.48 11.57 2.59
N PRO A 156 10.70 11.81 3.10
CA PRO A 156 11.15 11.24 4.37
C PRO A 156 10.21 11.51 5.55
N ALA A 157 9.55 12.68 5.60
CA ALA A 157 8.60 13.01 6.65
C ALA A 157 7.33 12.16 6.59
N VAL A 158 6.84 11.88 5.38
CA VAL A 158 5.68 10.98 5.15
C VAL A 158 6.01 9.56 5.60
N ILE A 159 7.18 9.04 5.20
CA ILE A 159 7.66 7.71 5.59
C ILE A 159 7.79 7.60 7.12
N LYS A 160 8.35 8.63 7.76
CA LYS A 160 8.47 8.67 9.22
C LYS A 160 7.09 8.62 9.89
N ALA A 161 6.15 9.47 9.44
CA ALA A 161 4.80 9.50 9.99
C ALA A 161 4.07 8.15 9.81
N GLN A 162 4.24 7.49 8.66
CA GLN A 162 3.68 6.17 8.40
C GLN A 162 4.20 5.12 9.38
N LYS A 163 5.52 5.09 9.61
CA LYS A 163 6.17 4.16 10.55
C LYS A 163 5.73 4.40 12.00
N GLU A 164 5.64 5.66 12.41
CA GLU A 164 5.24 6.04 13.77
C GLU A 164 3.76 5.74 14.04
N ALA A 165 2.88 6.00 13.05
CA ALA A 165 1.44 5.76 13.19
C ALA A 165 1.05 4.28 13.05
N GLY A 166 1.89 3.47 12.41
CA GLY A 166 1.57 2.07 12.09
C GLY A 166 0.37 1.93 11.14
N LYS A 167 0.09 2.97 10.34
CA LYS A 167 -1.04 3.01 9.41
C LYS A 167 -0.61 2.60 8.00
N ILE A 168 -1.57 2.06 7.26
CA ILE A 168 -1.40 1.79 5.82
C ILE A 168 -1.40 3.12 5.09
N PHE A 169 -0.35 3.33 4.29
CA PHE A 169 -0.21 4.46 3.39
C PHE A 169 0.10 3.92 1.99
N GLN A 170 -0.74 4.25 1.01
CA GLN A 170 -0.59 3.81 -0.37
C GLN A 170 -0.61 5.00 -1.32
N VAL A 171 0.36 5.04 -2.23
CA VAL A 171 0.39 6.04 -3.30
C VAL A 171 -0.40 5.51 -4.49
N GLY A 172 -1.26 6.36 -5.06
CA GLY A 172 -2.09 6.10 -6.22
C GLY A 172 -1.32 6.05 -7.52
N SER A 173 -0.34 5.15 -7.64
CA SER A 173 0.40 4.94 -8.88
C SER A 173 -0.30 3.86 -9.72
N GLN A 174 -1.43 4.22 -10.34
CA GLN A 174 -2.35 3.25 -10.98
C GLN A 174 -1.69 2.38 -12.05
N GLY A 175 -0.69 2.91 -12.76
CA GLY A 175 0.05 2.16 -13.79
C GLY A 175 0.79 0.95 -13.21
N VAL A 176 1.34 1.04 -11.99
CA VAL A 176 2.05 -0.09 -11.36
C VAL A 176 1.17 -0.91 -10.42
N SER A 177 -0.07 -0.47 -10.18
CA SER A 177 -1.04 -1.16 -9.32
C SER A 177 -2.23 -1.77 -10.08
N SER A 178 -2.24 -1.67 -11.42
CA SER A 178 -3.27 -2.22 -12.31
C SER A 178 -2.71 -3.38 -13.13
N LEU A 179 -3.57 -4.34 -13.45
CA LEU A 179 -3.24 -5.49 -14.32
C LEU A 179 -2.99 -5.09 -15.78
N GLY A 180 -3.23 -3.83 -16.17
CA GLY A 180 -3.19 -3.36 -17.55
C GLY A 180 -1.84 -2.83 -18.05
N ASN A 181 -0.76 -3.02 -17.29
CA ASN A 181 0.59 -2.62 -17.69
C ASN A 181 1.48 -3.80 -18.14
N GLU A 182 0.86 -4.98 -18.35
CA GLU A 182 1.46 -6.16 -19.00
C GLU A 182 0.92 -6.35 -20.42
#